data_AF-A0A968WF25-F1
#
_entry.id   AF-A0A968WF25-F1
#
_cell.length_a   1.000
_cell.length_b   1.000
_cell.length_c   1.000
_cell.angle_alpha   90.00
_cell.angle_beta   90.00
_cell.angle_gamma   90.00
#
_symmetry.space_group_name_H-M   'P 1'
#
loop_
_entity.id
_entity.type
_entity.pdbx_description
1 polymer ?
#
loop_
_entity_poly.entity_id
_entity_poly.type
_entity_poly.pdbx_seq_one_letter_code
_entity_poly.pdbx_strand_id
1 'polypeptide(L)'
;MKQPWEIGSEFDWSNDLISSVGQTVELPSDYELFSTGCASLFGLERILNYKSNQRLRLHLPSFFCMEAAEKLTKAFDICWYRDLPNQKYPDFNSLDAACGDLVLAVNLLALSLEKFGRIGITSTMV
;
A
#
# COMPACT_ATOMS: atom_id res chain seq x y z
N MET A 1 20.51 -6.68 -15.68
CA MET A 1 19.70 -5.58 -15.08
C MET A 1 18.89 -6.19 -13.96
N LYS A 2 18.89 -5.61 -12.75
CA LYS A 2 18.03 -6.08 -11.65
C LYS A 2 16.60 -5.71 -12.01
N GLN A 3 15.68 -6.67 -11.96
CA GLN A 3 14.26 -6.34 -12.06
C GLN A 3 13.90 -5.46 -10.86
N PRO A 4 13.19 -4.32 -11.07
CA PRO A 4 12.65 -3.55 -9.97
C PRO A 4 11.66 -4.43 -9.21
N TRP A 5 11.74 -4.42 -7.88
CA TRP A 5 10.84 -5.17 -7.00
C TRP A 5 9.48 -4.48 -6.87
N GLU A 6 9.37 -3.24 -7.35
CA GLU A 6 8.17 -2.41 -7.36
C GLU A 6 7.77 -2.17 -8.83
N ILE A 7 6.49 -2.35 -9.14
CA ILE A 7 5.91 -2.05 -10.46
C ILE A 7 5.00 -0.83 -10.28
N GLY A 8 5.18 0.21 -11.08
CA GLY A 8 4.32 1.41 -11.08
C GLY A 8 4.72 2.52 -10.09
N SER A 9 5.89 2.43 -9.47
CA SER A 9 6.41 3.46 -8.56
C SER A 9 6.89 4.72 -9.23
N GLU A 10 7.16 4.67 -10.53
CA GLU A 10 7.60 5.80 -11.33
C GLU A 10 6.41 6.30 -12.14
N PHE A 11 5.87 7.45 -11.74
CA PHE A 11 4.88 8.16 -12.53
C PHE A 11 5.62 9.12 -13.47
N ASP A 12 6.07 8.61 -14.62
CA ASP A 12 6.63 9.44 -15.69
C ASP A 12 5.52 9.78 -16.69
N TRP A 13 5.36 11.06 -17.00
CA TRP A 13 4.43 11.53 -18.04
C TRP A 13 5.02 11.40 -19.44
N SER A 14 6.24 10.88 -19.59
CA SER A 14 6.83 10.55 -20.87
C SER A 14 6.06 9.42 -21.55
N ASN A 15 5.92 9.51 -22.88
CA ASN A 15 5.39 8.41 -23.69
C ASN A 15 6.33 7.18 -23.69
N ASP A 16 7.53 7.31 -23.10
CA ASP A 16 8.56 6.27 -23.11
C ASP A 16 8.23 5.14 -22.13
N LEU A 17 7.44 5.41 -21.08
CA LEU A 17 6.93 4.39 -20.14
C LEU A 17 5.54 3.86 -20.49
N ILE A 18 4.86 4.44 -21.48
CA ILE A 18 3.57 3.94 -21.96
C ILE A 18 3.83 2.74 -22.85
N SER A 19 3.66 1.55 -22.30
CA SER A 19 3.69 0.30 -23.08
C SER A 19 2.72 0.40 -24.26
N SER A 20 3.21 0.08 -25.47
CA SER A 20 2.39 0.06 -26.68
C SER A 20 1.14 -0.80 -26.46
N VAL A 21 -0.02 -0.29 -26.87
CA VAL A 21 -1.33 -0.98 -26.75
C VAL A 21 -1.19 -2.43 -27.19
N GLY A 22 -1.41 -3.37 -26.25
CA GLY A 22 -1.37 -4.82 -26.51
C GLY A 22 -0.17 -5.57 -25.93
N GLN A 23 0.80 -4.89 -25.30
CA GLN A 23 1.78 -5.59 -24.44
C GLN A 23 1.14 -5.91 -23.10
N THR A 24 0.72 -7.16 -22.92
CA THR A 24 0.37 -7.71 -21.61
C THR A 24 1.61 -7.63 -20.72
N VAL A 25 1.52 -6.80 -19.67
CA VAL A 25 2.45 -6.87 -18.54
C VAL A 25 2.37 -8.30 -18.01
N GLU A 26 3.51 -9.00 -17.96
CA GLU A 26 3.59 -10.31 -17.31
C GLU A 26 3.36 -10.11 -15.81
N LEU A 27 2.11 -10.29 -15.39
CA LEU A 27 1.75 -10.27 -13.97
C LEU A 27 2.32 -11.53 -13.29
N PRO A 28 2.65 -11.46 -11.99
CA PRO A 28 3.05 -12.63 -11.22
C PRO A 28 2.01 -13.76 -11.34
N SER A 29 2.41 -15.01 -11.16
CA SER A 29 1.46 -16.14 -11.22
C SER A 29 0.37 -16.08 -10.14
N ASP A 30 0.70 -15.50 -8.97
CA ASP A 30 -0.17 -15.40 -7.81
C ASP A 30 -0.61 -13.95 -7.59
N TYR A 31 -1.66 -13.52 -8.30
CA TYR A 31 -2.25 -12.19 -8.15
C TYR A 31 -3.77 -12.27 -8.13
N GLU A 32 -4.39 -11.28 -7.50
CA GLU A 32 -5.83 -11.05 -7.57
C GLU A 32 -6.06 -9.57 -7.92
N LEU A 33 -6.96 -9.33 -8.89
CA LEU A 33 -7.32 -7.98 -9.31
C LEU A 33 -8.51 -7.48 -8.53
N PHE A 34 -8.39 -6.24 -8.04
CA PHE A 34 -9.46 -5.54 -7.35
C PHE A 34 -9.80 -4.26 -8.10
N SER A 35 -11.06 -3.85 -8.02
CA SER A 35 -11.53 -2.62 -8.67
C SER A 35 -11.00 -1.33 -8.03
N THR A 36 -10.56 -1.40 -6.76
CA THR A 36 -10.01 -0.27 -6.01
C THR A 36 -8.98 -0.74 -4.99
N GLY A 37 -8.10 0.15 -4.54
CA GLY A 37 -7.17 -0.14 -3.43
C GLY A 37 -7.88 -0.45 -2.09
N CYS A 38 -9.06 0.12 -1.83
CA CYS A 38 -9.84 -0.26 -0.64
C CYS A 38 -10.34 -1.72 -0.74
N ALA A 39 -10.77 -2.15 -1.94
CA ALA A 39 -11.23 -3.52 -2.15
C ALA A 39 -10.10 -4.53 -1.97
N SER A 40 -8.86 -4.22 -2.39
CA SER A 40 -7.72 -5.10 -2.14
C SER A 40 -7.39 -5.21 -0.65
N LEU A 41 -7.49 -4.10 0.10
CA LEU A 41 -7.31 -4.13 1.56
C LEU A 41 -8.38 -4.97 2.27
N PHE A 42 -9.65 -4.90 1.84
CA PHE A 42 -10.70 -5.79 2.37
C PHE A 42 -10.47 -7.26 2.00
N GLY A 43 -9.96 -7.54 0.80
CA GLY A 43 -9.55 -8.90 0.41
C GLY A 43 -8.45 -9.43 1.32
N LEU A 44 -7.46 -8.59 1.63
CA LEU A 44 -6.36 -8.92 2.53
C LEU A 44 -6.84 -9.17 3.97
N GLU A 45 -7.77 -8.35 4.49
CA GLU A 45 -8.40 -8.59 5.79
C GLU A 45 -9.00 -9.98 5.88
N ARG A 46 -9.78 -10.36 4.87
CA ARG A 46 -10.45 -11.67 4.84
C ARG A 46 -9.47 -12.84 4.84
N ILE A 47 -8.33 -12.70 4.16
CA ILE A 47 -7.29 -13.75 4.10
C ILE A 47 -6.60 -13.87 5.46
N LEU A 48 -6.16 -12.74 6.03
CA LEU A 48 -5.38 -12.72 7.26
C LEU A 48 -6.22 -13.04 8.49
N ASN A 49 -7.50 -12.65 8.47
CA ASN A 49 -8.44 -12.84 9.56
C ASN A 49 -9.30 -14.11 9.40
N TYR A 50 -9.03 -14.96 8.41
CA TYR A 50 -9.88 -16.13 8.11
C TYR A 50 -10.18 -17.04 9.31
N LYS A 51 -9.25 -17.12 10.28
CA LYS A 51 -9.36 -17.98 11.48
C LYS A 51 -9.57 -17.21 12.78
N SER A 52 -9.60 -15.89 12.73
CA SER A 52 -9.69 -15.02 13.90
C SER A 52 -10.93 -14.14 13.76
N ASN A 53 -11.75 -14.06 14.81
CA ASN A 53 -12.86 -13.10 14.84
C ASN A 53 -12.42 -11.76 15.48
N GLN A 54 -11.12 -11.46 15.49
CA GLN A 54 -10.60 -10.21 16.01
C GLN A 54 -10.43 -9.20 14.89
N ARG A 55 -10.68 -7.94 15.19
CA ARG A 55 -10.50 -6.87 14.23
C ARG A 55 -9.00 -6.58 14.08
N LEU A 56 -8.48 -6.68 12.86
CA LEU A 56 -7.07 -6.39 12.59
C LEU A 56 -6.78 -4.90 12.78
N ARG A 57 -5.65 -4.57 13.41
CA ARG A 57 -5.18 -3.19 13.54
C ARG A 57 -4.41 -2.80 12.28
N LEU A 58 -4.80 -1.68 11.67
CA LEU A 58 -4.17 -1.12 10.48
C LEU A 58 -3.63 0.27 10.78
N HIS A 59 -2.31 0.41 10.73
CA HIS A 59 -1.60 1.67 10.88
C HIS A 59 -1.53 2.41 9.54
N LEU A 60 -2.16 3.57 9.48
CA LEU A 60 -2.20 4.46 8.31
C LEU A 60 -1.29 5.68 8.52
N PRO A 61 -0.68 6.21 7.46
CA PRO A 61 0.08 7.45 7.54
C PRO A 61 -0.85 8.63 7.82
N SER A 62 -0.39 9.60 8.61
CA SER A 62 -1.18 10.80 8.94
C SER A 62 -1.56 11.64 7.73
N PHE A 63 -0.77 11.56 6.66
CA PHE A 63 -1.08 12.16 5.37
C PHE A 63 -1.63 11.08 4.43
N PHE A 64 -2.93 10.80 4.55
CA PHE A 64 -3.63 9.78 3.76
C PHE A 64 -5.01 10.27 3.31
N CYS A 65 -5.59 9.61 2.30
CA CYS A 65 -6.94 9.91 1.84
C CYS A 65 -7.97 9.59 2.94
N MET A 66 -8.58 10.63 3.52
CA MET A 66 -9.53 10.47 4.63
C MET A 66 -10.78 9.67 4.25
N GLU A 67 -11.26 9.81 3.02
CA GLU A 67 -12.41 9.03 2.53
C GLU A 67 -12.09 7.52 2.47
N ALA A 68 -10.86 7.18 2.06
CA ALA A 68 -10.40 5.80 2.08
C ALA A 68 -10.23 5.29 3.52
N ALA A 69 -9.65 6.09 4.41
CA ALA A 69 -9.50 5.75 5.83
C ALA A 69 -10.85 5.45 6.47
N GLU A 70 -11.86 6.31 6.25
CA GLU A 70 -13.21 6.13 6.78
C GLU A 70 -13.84 4.83 6.29
N LYS A 71 -13.68 4.47 5.01
CA LYS A 71 -14.16 3.18 4.50
C LYS A 71 -13.48 2.00 5.21
N LEU A 72 -12.17 2.08 5.44
CA LEU A 72 -11.40 1.02 6.10
C LEU A 72 -11.79 0.82 7.57
N THR A 73 -12.36 1.84 8.24
CA THR A 73 -12.97 1.70 9.58
C THR A 73 -14.18 0.78 9.62
N LYS A 74 -14.56 0.11 8.52
CA LYS A 74 -15.57 -0.96 8.54
C LYS A 74 -14.98 -2.33 8.86
N ALA A 75 -13.71 -2.56 8.53
CA ALA A 75 -13.06 -3.87 8.70
C ALA A 75 -11.84 -3.83 9.65
N PHE A 76 -11.17 -2.68 9.76
CA PHE A 76 -9.95 -2.53 10.55
C PHE A 76 -10.15 -1.64 11.77
N ASP A 77 -9.33 -1.83 12.79
CA ASP A 77 -9.09 -0.84 13.84
C ASP A 77 -7.96 0.09 13.35
N ILE A 78 -8.28 1.37 13.12
CA ILE A 78 -7.36 2.30 12.46
C ILE A 78 -6.46 2.96 13.51
N CYS A 79 -5.17 2.74 13.36
CA CYS A 79 -4.12 3.45 14.08
C CYS A 79 -3.43 4.43 13.12
N TRP A 80 -2.87 5.53 13.65
CA TRP A 80 -2.19 6.53 12.85
C TRP A 80 -0.72 6.60 13.24
N TYR A 81 0.15 6.66 12.24
CA TYR A 81 1.56 7.02 12.43
C TYR A 81 1.87 8.25 11.59
N ARG A 82 2.84 9.04 12.04
CA ARG A 82 3.23 10.28 11.39
C ARG A 82 4.11 9.97 10.18
N ASP A 83 3.59 10.33 9.01
CA ASP A 83 4.29 10.35 7.74
C ASP A 83 3.84 11.60 6.99
N LEU A 84 4.80 12.46 6.65
CA LEU A 84 4.54 13.79 6.12
C LEU A 84 5.29 13.97 4.79
N PRO A 85 4.67 14.62 3.79
CA PRO A 85 5.27 14.79 2.46
C PRO A 85 6.52 15.68 2.45
N ASN A 86 6.76 16.46 3.50
CA ASN A 86 7.95 17.29 3.64
C ASN A 86 9.11 16.57 4.36
N GLN A 87 8.93 15.31 4.74
CA GLN A 87 9.94 14.49 5.39
C GLN A 87 10.42 13.41 4.43
N LYS A 88 11.72 13.09 4.49
CA LYS A 88 12.32 12.05 3.64
C LYS A 88 11.87 10.64 4.04
N TYR A 89 11.56 10.45 5.33
CA TYR A 89 11.17 9.18 5.91
C TYR A 89 10.04 9.40 6.91
N PRO A 90 9.18 8.40 7.13
CA PRO A 90 8.19 8.44 8.20
C PRO A 90 8.83 8.58 9.58
N ASP A 91 8.09 9.16 10.51
CA ASP A 91 8.48 9.21 11.92
C ASP A 91 8.14 7.87 12.59
N PHE A 92 9.07 6.91 12.50
CA PHE A 92 8.89 5.57 13.09
C PHE A 92 8.68 5.58 14.61
N ASN A 93 9.05 6.64 15.33
CA ASN A 93 8.78 6.71 16.77
C ASN A 93 7.28 6.90 17.07
N SER A 94 6.52 7.39 16.09
CA SER A 94 5.06 7.51 16.18
C SER A 94 4.31 6.23 15.77
N LEU A 95 5.04 5.24 15.23
CA LEU A 95 4.47 3.96 14.81
C LEU A 95 4.50 2.98 15.99
N ASP A 96 3.41 2.92 16.75
CA ASP A 96 3.23 2.01 17.90
C ASP A 96 2.62 0.66 17.47
N ALA A 97 3.30 -0.01 16.55
CA ALA A 97 2.84 -1.28 15.98
C ALA A 97 3.24 -2.48 16.87
N ALA A 98 2.28 -3.36 17.14
CA ALA A 98 2.51 -4.65 17.80
C ALA A 98 2.66 -5.80 16.78
N CYS A 99 3.17 -6.95 17.23
CA CYS A 99 3.22 -8.15 16.40
C CYS A 99 1.81 -8.55 15.92
N GLY A 100 1.63 -8.65 14.61
CA GLY A 100 0.34 -8.96 13.98
C GLY A 100 -0.43 -7.74 13.47
N ASP A 101 0.02 -6.52 13.81
CA ASP A 101 -0.54 -5.30 13.22
C ASP A 101 -0.11 -5.16 11.75
N LEU A 102 -0.97 -4.52 10.96
CA LEU A 102 -0.71 -4.16 9.57
C LEU A 102 -0.24 -2.71 9.49
N VAL A 103 0.75 -2.44 8.66
CA VAL A 103 1.25 -1.07 8.42
C VAL A 103 1.14 -0.77 6.94
N LEU A 104 0.38 0.27 6.59
CA LEU A 104 0.31 0.77 5.22
C LEU A 104 1.40 1.81 5.00
N ALA A 105 2.46 1.44 4.29
CA ALA A 105 3.47 2.38 3.81
C ALA A 105 3.03 2.95 2.46
N VAL A 106 2.82 4.26 2.38
CA VAL A 106 2.38 4.93 1.15
C VAL A 106 3.56 5.69 0.56
N ASN A 107 3.83 5.48 -0.72
CA ASN A 107 4.81 6.28 -1.44
C ASN A 107 4.20 7.64 -1.82
N LEU A 108 4.19 8.59 -0.87
CA LEU A 108 3.53 9.90 -1.04
C LEU A 108 4.13 10.77 -2.15
N LEU A 109 5.36 10.49 -2.58
CA LEU A 109 6.09 11.28 -3.58
C LEU A 109 6.59 10.47 -4.77
N ALA A 110 6.17 9.21 -4.93
CA ALA A 110 6.73 8.29 -5.93
C ALA A 110 8.28 8.15 -5.83
N LEU A 111 8.86 8.39 -4.65
CA LEU A 111 10.29 8.23 -4.40
C LEU A 111 10.56 6.79 -4.01
N SER A 112 11.48 6.11 -4.69
CA SER A 112 11.76 4.67 -4.49
C SER A 112 11.89 4.29 -3.01
N LEU A 113 11.00 3.39 -2.56
CA LEU A 113 10.92 2.92 -1.17
C LEU A 113 11.97 1.82 -0.88
N GLU A 114 13.23 2.02 -1.28
CA GLU A 114 14.30 0.99 -1.19
C GLU A 114 14.58 0.45 0.22
N LYS A 115 13.97 1.01 1.27
CA LYS A 115 14.19 0.61 2.68
C LYS A 115 13.01 -0.06 3.37
N PHE A 116 11.86 -0.21 2.73
CA PHE A 116 10.77 -0.98 3.34
C PHE A 116 11.02 -2.47 3.17
N GLY A 117 11.54 -3.10 4.24
CA GLY A 117 11.61 -4.54 4.33
C GLY A 117 10.21 -5.14 4.17
N ARG A 118 10.06 -6.00 3.14
CA ARG A 118 8.97 -6.97 2.91
C ARG A 118 7.71 -6.72 3.74
N ILE A 119 6.84 -5.83 3.25
CA ILE A 119 5.37 -5.83 3.29
C ILE A 119 4.99 -4.37 2.95
N GLY A 120 4.62 -4.14 1.69
CA GLY A 120 4.14 -2.85 1.21
C GLY A 120 3.01 -3.10 0.23
N ILE A 121 1.82 -2.59 0.54
CA ILE A 121 0.70 -2.54 -0.41
C ILE A 121 0.82 -1.18 -1.09
N THR A 122 1.33 -1.16 -2.32
CA THR A 122 1.38 0.05 -3.14
C THR A 122 0.03 0.21 -3.83
N SER A 123 -0.74 1.24 -3.47
CA SER A 123 -1.94 1.62 -4.23
C SER A 123 -1.53 2.56 -5.35
N THR A 124 -1.45 2.06 -6.58
CA THR A 124 -1.52 2.92 -7.76
C THR A 124 -3.00 3.25 -7.97
N MET A 125 -3.41 4.50 -7.78
CA MET A 125 -4.70 4.96 -8.29
C MET A 125 -4.58 5.10 -9.80
N VAL A 126 -5.39 4.35 -10.54
CA VAL A 126 -5.64 4.56 -11.98
C VAL A 126 -6.63 5.69 -12.15
#